data_AF-A0AAW4KSC2-F1
#
_entry.id   AF-A0AAW4KSC2-F1
#
_cell.length_a   1.000
_cell.length_b   1.000
_cell.length_c   1.000
_cell.angle_alpha   90.00
_cell.angle_beta   90.00
_cell.angle_gamma   90.00
#
_symmetry.space_group_name_H-M   'P 1'
#
loop_
_entity.id
_entity.type
_entity.pdbx_description
1 polymer ?
#
loop_
_entity_poly.entity_id
_entity_poly.type
_entity_poly.pdbx_seq_one_letter_code
_entity_poly.pdbx_strand_id
1 'polypeptide(L)'
;AFFNKRSLEAGIKYMVLSAAGSAFLLFGMALLYAEAGSLSFTGIGHALAATNSPAPIAQLGLAMMLIGLAFKLSLVPFHLWTPDVYEGAPAPVAA
;
A
#
# COMPACT_ATOMS: atom_id res chain seq x y z
N ALA A 1 -14.75 2.16 -28.25
CA ALA A 1 -13.62 1.57 -27.50
C ALA A 1 -13.74 1.73 -25.98
N PHE A 2 -14.30 2.82 -25.45
CA PHE A 2 -14.39 3.09 -23.99
C PHE A 2 -15.50 2.34 -23.20
N PHE A 3 -16.44 1.66 -23.85
CA PHE A 3 -17.56 0.95 -23.20
C PHE A 3 -17.42 -0.57 -23.21
N ASN A 4 -16.20 -1.10 -23.01
CA ASN A 4 -16.05 -2.52 -22.73
C ASN A 4 -16.33 -2.75 -21.24
N LYS A 5 -17.40 -3.48 -20.93
CA LYS A 5 -17.83 -3.76 -19.54
C LYS A 5 -16.69 -4.31 -18.67
N ARG A 6 -15.84 -5.20 -19.23
CA ARG A 6 -14.69 -5.78 -18.51
C ARG A 6 -13.62 -4.73 -18.19
N SER A 7 -13.38 -3.80 -19.10
CA SER A 7 -12.40 -2.72 -18.89
C SER A 7 -12.87 -1.71 -17.85
N LEU A 8 -14.16 -1.39 -17.82
CA LEU A 8 -14.74 -0.54 -16.78
C LEU A 8 -14.68 -1.22 -15.41
N GLU A 9 -15.03 -2.50 -15.33
CA GLU A 9 -14.97 -3.28 -14.09
C GLU A 9 -13.53 -3.37 -13.55
N ALA A 10 -12.56 -3.70 -14.39
CA ALA A 10 -11.15 -3.74 -14.02
C ALA A 10 -10.64 -2.36 -13.54
N GLY A 11 -11.02 -1.28 -14.23
CA GLY A 11 -10.65 0.08 -13.84
C GLY A 11 -11.19 0.45 -12.46
N ILE A 12 -12.47 0.17 -12.19
CA ILE A 12 -13.10 0.48 -10.88
C ILE A 12 -12.49 -0.40 -9.77
N LYS A 13 -12.32 -1.70 -10.00
CA LYS A 13 -11.67 -2.61 -9.04
C LYS A 13 -10.27 -2.10 -8.68
N TYR A 14 -9.44 -1.80 -9.69
CA TYR A 14 -8.09 -1.31 -9.46
C TYR A 14 -8.10 0.02 -8.70
N MET A 15 -8.95 0.98 -9.11
CA MET A 15 -9.02 2.29 -8.46
C MET A 15 -9.35 2.17 -6.97
N VAL A 16 -10.41 1.44 -6.62
CA VAL A 16 -10.88 1.32 -5.23
C VAL A 16 -9.84 0.58 -4.38
N LEU A 17 -9.31 -0.54 -4.87
CA LEU A 17 -8.36 -1.34 -4.11
C LEU A 17 -7.00 -0.60 -3.98
N SER A 18 -6.56 0.11 -5.03
CA SER A 18 -5.33 0.93 -5.00
C SER A 18 -5.46 2.15 -4.09
N ALA A 19 -6.64 2.76 -4.02
CA ALA A 19 -6.93 3.82 -3.06
C ALA A 19 -6.86 3.29 -1.62
N ALA A 20 -7.46 2.11 -1.35
CA ALA A 20 -7.37 1.47 -0.04
C ALA A 20 -5.91 1.15 0.34
N GLY A 21 -5.13 0.52 -0.54
CA GLY A 21 -3.71 0.23 -0.28
C GLY A 21 -2.88 1.49 -0.04
N SER A 22 -3.18 2.59 -0.74
CA SER A 22 -2.53 3.89 -0.52
C SER A 22 -2.92 4.51 0.82
N ALA A 23 -4.17 4.34 1.27
CA ALA A 23 -4.61 4.77 2.59
C ALA A 23 -3.91 4.00 3.72
N PHE A 24 -3.73 2.68 3.58
CA PHE A 24 -2.93 1.88 4.53
C PHE A 24 -1.48 2.38 4.62
N LEU A 25 -0.85 2.64 3.47
CA LEU A 25 0.52 3.15 3.41
C LEU A 25 0.63 4.52 4.11
N LEU A 26 -0.26 5.45 3.77
CA LEU A 26 -0.27 6.80 4.32
C LEU A 26 -0.52 6.78 5.83
N PHE A 27 -1.47 5.97 6.30
CA PHE A 27 -1.75 5.86 7.73
C PHE A 27 -0.59 5.22 8.49
N GLY A 28 0.09 4.22 7.90
CA GLY A 28 1.32 3.66 8.47
C GLY A 28 2.44 4.70 8.61
N MET A 29 2.62 5.56 7.61
CA MET A 29 3.56 6.70 7.69
C MET A 29 3.16 7.68 8.78
N ALA A 30 1.86 7.97 8.93
CA ALA A 30 1.36 8.87 9.98
C ALA A 30 1.63 8.31 11.39
N LEU A 31 1.45 7.00 11.61
CA LEU A 31 1.75 6.35 12.88
C LEU A 31 3.26 6.37 13.20
N LEU A 32 4.12 6.11 12.22
CA LEU A 32 5.57 6.22 12.44
C LEU A 32 6.00 7.67 12.70
N TYR A 33 5.39 8.63 12.02
CA TYR A 33 5.64 10.04 12.29
C TYR A 33 5.18 10.47 13.68
N ALA A 34 4.05 9.96 14.18
CA ALA A 34 3.57 10.24 15.52
C ALA A 34 4.58 9.82 16.62
N GLU A 35 5.31 8.72 16.39
CA GLU A 35 6.35 8.25 17.32
C GLU A 35 7.72 8.90 17.09
N ALA A 36 8.16 9.01 15.83
CA ALA A 36 9.51 9.45 15.50
C ALA A 36 9.64 10.98 15.41
N GLY A 37 8.55 11.71 15.18
CA GLY A 37 8.55 13.15 14.91
C GLY A 37 9.30 13.56 13.64
N SER A 38 9.65 12.60 12.78
CA SER A 38 10.45 12.80 11.58
C SER A 38 9.94 11.95 10.42
N LEU A 39 10.08 12.48 9.21
CA LEU A 39 9.83 11.75 7.96
C LEU A 39 11.13 11.25 7.31
N SER A 40 12.30 11.61 7.86
CA SER A 40 13.57 11.08 7.38
C SER A 40 13.73 9.63 7.83
N PHE A 41 14.19 8.75 6.92
CA PHE A 41 14.51 7.37 7.27
C PHE A 41 15.57 7.27 8.38
N THR A 42 16.55 8.18 8.40
CA THR A 42 17.56 8.22 9.47
C THR A 42 16.93 8.60 10.81
N GLY A 43 16.02 9.59 10.82
CA GLY A 43 15.32 10.03 12.02
C GLY A 43 14.41 8.94 12.59
N ILE A 44 13.65 8.27 11.73
CA ILE A 44 12.82 7.11 12.11
C ILE A 44 13.70 5.98 12.65
N GLY A 45 14.81 5.64 11.99
CA GLY A 45 15.74 4.61 12.44
C GLY A 45 16.33 4.90 13.82
N HIS A 46 16.76 6.14 14.07
CA HIS A 46 17.26 6.55 15.38
C HIS A 46 16.18 6.50 16.46
N ALA A 47 14.96 6.97 16.17
CA ALA A 47 13.85 6.94 17.12
C ALA A 47 13.46 5.50 17.51
N LEU A 48 13.43 4.58 16.55
CA LEU A 48 13.12 3.17 16.78
C LEU A 48 14.25 2.41 17.51
N ALA A 49 15.51 2.81 17.31
CA ALA A 49 16.66 2.19 17.96
C ALA A 49 16.94 2.74 19.37
N ALA A 50 16.43 3.93 19.70
CA ALA A 50 16.59 4.55 21.02
C ALA A 50 15.90 3.75 22.14
N THR A 51 14.94 2.89 21.81
CA THR A 51 14.26 2.01 22.74
C THR A 51 14.60 0.55 22.46
N ASN A 52 14.84 -0.25 23.50
CA ASN A 52 15.08 -1.70 23.36
C ASN A 52 13.84 -2.46 22.84
N SER A 53 12.68 -1.80 22.77
CA SER A 53 11.44 -2.35 22.23
C SER A 53 10.65 -1.23 21.56
N PRO A 54 10.38 -1.31 20.25
CA PRO A 54 9.54 -0.35 19.55
C PRO A 54 8.15 -0.31 20.18
N ALA A 55 7.57 0.89 20.30
CA ALA A 55 6.21 1.03 20.80
C ALA A 55 5.21 0.26 19.91
N PRO A 56 4.13 -0.30 20.47
CA PRO A 56 3.13 -1.06 19.71
C PRO A 56 2.55 -0.29 18.51
N ILE A 57 2.43 1.04 18.64
CA ILE A 57 1.95 1.93 17.58
C ILE A 57 2.95 2.05 16.42
N ALA A 58 4.26 2.04 16.69
CA ALA A 58 5.29 2.00 15.64
C ALA A 58 5.27 0.67 14.89
N GLN A 59 5.08 -0.45 15.60
CA GLN A 59 4.95 -1.77 15.00
C GLN A 59 3.70 -1.87 14.10
N LEU A 60 2.58 -1.31 14.56
CA LEU A 60 1.36 -1.20 13.75
C LEU A 60 1.59 -0.32 12.52
N GLY A 61 2.26 0.82 12.67
CA GLY A 61 2.62 1.71 11.56
C GLY A 61 3.44 0.99 10.50
N LEU A 62 4.48 0.27 10.90
CA LEU A 62 5.30 -0.55 10.01
C LEU A 62 4.46 -1.63 9.31
N ALA A 63 3.62 -2.36 10.05
CA ALA A 63 2.76 -3.39 9.48
C ALA A 63 1.79 -2.81 8.42
N MET A 64 1.20 -1.64 8.67
CA MET A 64 0.30 -0.98 7.72
C MET A 64 1.04 -0.49 6.47
N MET A 65 2.27 0.01 6.61
CA MET A 65 3.12 0.33 5.46
C MET A 65 3.44 -0.92 4.64
N LEU A 66 3.76 -2.03 5.29
CA LEU A 66 4.03 -3.31 4.61
C LEU A 66 2.79 -3.83 3.87
N ILE A 67 1.60 -3.72 4.44
CA ILE A 67 0.34 -4.08 3.76
C ILE A 67 0.15 -3.23 2.51
N GLY A 68 0.31 -1.90 2.60
CA GLY A 68 0.18 -0.99 1.45
C GLY A 68 1.20 -1.27 0.35
N LEU A 69 2.45 -1.56 0.71
CA LEU A 69 3.50 -1.93 -0.25
C LEU A 69 3.25 -3.31 -0.87
N ALA A 70 2.87 -4.29 -0.07
CA ALA A 70 2.58 -5.64 -0.55
C ALA A 70 1.39 -5.66 -1.52
N PHE A 71 0.38 -4.82 -1.29
CA PHE A 71 -0.71 -4.58 -2.24
C PHE A 71 -0.18 -4.02 -3.57
N LYS A 72 0.64 -2.97 -3.54
CA LYS A 72 1.20 -2.34 -4.75
C LYS A 72 2.09 -3.29 -5.56
N LEU A 73 2.81 -4.18 -4.87
CA LEU A 73 3.68 -5.18 -5.47
C LEU A 73 2.97 -6.49 -5.83
N SER A 74 1.65 -6.60 -5.58
CA SER A 74 0.89 -7.84 -5.81
C SER A 74 1.47 -9.07 -5.11
N LEU A 75 1.95 -8.91 -3.87
CA LEU A 75 2.48 -10.03 -3.07
C LEU A 75 1.35 -10.84 -2.41
N VAL A 76 1.59 -12.12 -2.13
CA VAL A 76 0.66 -12.95 -1.32
C VAL A 76 0.56 -12.38 0.10
N PRO A 77 -0.63 -12.22 0.69
CA PRO A 77 -1.99 -12.54 0.21
C PRO A 77 -2.75 -11.40 -0.50
N PHE A 78 -2.11 -10.27 -0.83
CA PHE A 78 -2.72 -9.04 -1.35
C PHE A 78 -2.79 -8.93 -2.89
N HIS A 79 -2.77 -10.05 -3.62
CA HIS A 79 -2.69 -10.12 -5.08
C HIS A 79 -4.03 -10.43 -5.79
N LEU A 80 -5.14 -10.55 -5.04
CA LEU A 80 -6.43 -11.02 -5.58
C LEU A 80 -6.97 -10.18 -6.74
N TRP A 81 -6.57 -8.91 -6.82
CA TRP A 81 -6.98 -7.98 -7.87
C TRP A 81 -6.16 -8.12 -9.16
N THR A 82 -4.96 -8.70 -9.08
CA THR A 82 -3.98 -8.70 -10.17
C THR A 82 -4.49 -9.43 -11.41
N PRO A 83 -5.03 -10.67 -11.34
CA PRO A 83 -5.52 -11.36 -12.54
C PRO A 83 -6.65 -10.60 -13.25
N ASP A 84 -7.65 -10.15 -12.48
CA ASP A 84 -8.83 -9.44 -13.01
C ASP A 84 -8.47 -8.13 -13.72
N VAL A 85 -7.51 -7.38 -13.17
CA VAL A 85 -7.12 -6.08 -13.72
C VAL A 85 -6.25 -6.25 -14.97
N TYR A 86 -5.37 -7.25 -15.00
CA TYR A 86 -4.58 -7.57 -16.20
C TYR A 86 -5.46 -8.10 -17.35
N GLU A 87 -6.47 -8.94 -17.05
CA GLU A 87 -7.40 -9.43 -18.08
C GLU A 87 -8.31 -8.31 -18.62
N GLY A 88 -8.82 -7.45 -17.74
CA GLY A 88 -9.78 -6.42 -18.14
C GLY A 88 -9.16 -5.17 -18.77
N ALA A 89 -7.88 -4.88 -18.52
CA ALA A 89 -7.21 -3.70 -19.05
C ALA A 89 -6.86 -3.83 -20.55
N PRO A 90 -6.85 -2.73 -21.32
CA PRO A 90 -6.28 -2.73 -22.67
C PRO A 90 -4.81 -3.18 -22.65
N ALA A 91 -4.37 -3.96 -23.63
CA ALA A 91 -3.02 -4.54 -23.67
C ALA A 91 -1.86 -3.54 -23.42
N PRO A 92 -1.87 -2.29 -23.95
CA PRO A 92 -0.80 -1.32 -23.66
C PRO A 92 -0.76 -0.85 -22.20
N VAL A 93 -1.88 -0.96 -21.47
CA VAL A 93 -1.99 -0.55 -20.06
C VAL A 93 -1.59 -1.69 -19.13
N ALA A 94 -1.74 -2.94 -19.57
CA ALA A 94 -1.36 -4.14 -18.81
C ALA A 94 0.10 -4.56 -18.99
N ALA A 95 0.79 -4.05 -20.02
CA ALA A 95 2.17 -4.39 -20.38
C ALA A 95 3.22 -3.73 -19.48
#